data_AF-A0A519R0H4-F1
#
_entry.id   AF-A0A519R0H4-F1
#
_cell.length_a   1.000
_cell.length_b   1.000
_cell.length_c   1.000
_cell.angle_alpha   90.00
_cell.angle_beta   90.00
_cell.angle_gamma   90.00
#
_symmetry.space_group_name_H-M   'P 1'
#
loop_
_entity.id
_entity.type
_entity.pdbx_description
1 polymer ?
#
loop_
_entity_poly.entity_id
_entity_poly.type
_entity_poly.pdbx_seq_one_letter_code
_entity_poly.pdbx_strand_id
1 'polypeptide(L)'
;MISKNGESVFLYKLFTFVEAIAFFAFLYYQLVNRKVKKIVIFAGIVFLLLSIFISFVFNGAHIIDSVQIGVETIFILVFSFYYMYERMNDTSTLYVYSTFSFWTVTGMVLYLSGSFFIYIFADSLPKADVHKYWIVTNILSILKNLFFTIVNSKPTKKISLSDYELSSLN
;
A
#
# COMPACT_ATOMS: atom_id res chain seq x y z
N MET A 1 14.98 -30.30 3.88
CA MET A 1 14.81 -30.76 2.49
C MET A 1 13.32 -30.67 2.19
N ILE A 2 12.86 -29.55 1.63
CA ILE A 2 11.46 -29.35 1.23
C ILE A 2 11.52 -29.04 -0.26
N SER A 3 10.87 -29.88 -1.06
CA SER A 3 10.60 -29.63 -2.47
C SER A 3 9.98 -28.24 -2.60
N LYS A 4 10.77 -27.27 -3.08
CA LYS A 4 10.25 -25.94 -3.41
C LYS A 4 9.48 -26.08 -4.72
N ASN A 5 8.18 -26.34 -4.61
CA ASN A 5 7.29 -26.31 -5.77
C ASN A 5 7.36 -24.90 -6.35
N GLY A 6 7.84 -24.76 -7.59
CA GLY A 6 7.94 -23.48 -8.30
C GLY A 6 6.62 -22.71 -8.32
N GLU A 7 5.49 -23.42 -8.23
CA GLU A 7 4.15 -22.87 -8.06
C GLU A 7 4.01 -21.96 -6.84
N SER A 8 4.55 -22.36 -5.68
CA SER A 8 4.48 -21.54 -4.46
C SER A 8 5.24 -20.23 -4.60
N VAL A 9 6.42 -20.28 -5.23
CA VAL A 9 7.24 -19.08 -5.48
C VAL A 9 6.55 -18.15 -6.48
N PHE A 10 5.94 -18.71 -7.53
CA PHE A 10 5.17 -17.93 -8.51
C PHE A 10 3.99 -17.20 -7.86
N LEU A 11 3.24 -17.87 -6.99
CA LEU A 11 2.10 -17.26 -6.28
C LEU A 11 2.52 -16.09 -5.39
N TYR A 12 3.65 -16.18 -4.69
CA TYR A 12 4.16 -15.06 -3.88
C TYR A 12 4.58 -13.86 -4.73
N LYS A 13 5.27 -14.11 -5.86
CA LYS A 13 5.65 -13.04 -6.78
C LYS A 13 4.41 -12.36 -7.39
N LEU A 14 3.41 -13.15 -7.78
CA LEU A 14 2.15 -12.64 -8.33
C LEU A 14 1.38 -11.82 -7.28
N PHE A 15 1.29 -12.32 -6.04
CA PHE A 15 0.65 -11.60 -4.94
C PHE A 15 1.30 -10.23 -4.71
N THR A 16 2.63 -10.19 -4.60
CA THR A 16 3.40 -8.94 -4.40
C THR A 16 3.17 -7.98 -5.56
N PHE A 17 3.19 -8.48 -6.80
CA PHE A 17 2.95 -7.67 -7.99
C PHE A 17 1.54 -7.06 -8.03
N VAL A 18 0.52 -7.85 -7.68
CA VAL A 18 -0.87 -7.38 -7.60
C VAL A 18 -1.03 -6.34 -6.48
N GLU A 19 -0.41 -6.58 -5.32
CA GLU A 19 -0.41 -5.62 -4.20
C GLU A 19 0.24 -4.29 -4.61
N ALA A 20 1.38 -4.32 -5.30
CA ALA A 20 2.07 -3.15 -5.83
C ALA A 20 1.16 -2.33 -6.77
N ILE A 21 0.55 -2.99 -7.76
CA ILE A 21 -0.36 -2.34 -8.72
C ILE A 21 -1.55 -1.72 -7.99
N ALA A 22 -2.13 -2.43 -7.02
CA ALA A 22 -3.24 -1.94 -6.23
C ALA A 22 -2.86 -0.66 -5.46
N PHE A 23 -1.66 -0.61 -4.87
CA PHE A 23 -1.16 0.58 -4.18
C PHE A 23 -0.91 1.77 -5.11
N PHE A 24 -0.24 1.56 -6.24
CA PHE A 24 -0.03 2.62 -7.23
C PHE A 24 -1.36 3.16 -7.79
N ALA A 25 -2.31 2.26 -8.11
CA ALA A 25 -3.63 2.65 -8.58
C ALA A 25 -4.38 3.45 -7.51
N PHE A 26 -4.40 2.98 -6.27
CA PHE A 26 -5.03 3.68 -5.16
C PHE A 26 -4.46 5.09 -4.98
N LEU A 27 -3.13 5.24 -4.94
CA LEU A 27 -2.47 6.55 -4.81
C LEU A 27 -2.79 7.47 -5.98
N TYR A 28 -2.84 6.96 -7.21
CA TYR A 28 -3.20 7.76 -8.39
C TYR A 28 -4.61 8.37 -8.29
N TYR A 29 -5.58 7.60 -7.77
CA TYR A 29 -6.94 8.10 -7.56
C TYR A 29 -6.99 9.18 -6.47
N GLN A 30 -6.21 9.03 -5.40
CA GLN A 30 -6.32 9.90 -4.24
C GLN A 30 -5.59 11.24 -4.34
N LEU A 31 -4.54 11.30 -5.16
CA LEU A 31 -3.81 12.54 -5.42
C LEU A 31 -4.69 13.55 -6.18
N VAL A 32 -4.46 14.84 -5.96
CA VAL A 32 -5.14 15.93 -6.65
C VAL A 32 -4.24 16.50 -7.75
N ASN A 33 -2.95 16.69 -7.46
CA ASN A 33 -2.00 17.29 -8.40
C ASN A 33 -1.74 16.41 -9.64
N ARG A 34 -2.14 16.92 -10.81
CA ARG A 34 -1.96 16.24 -12.12
C ARG A 34 -0.50 15.93 -12.47
N LYS A 35 0.45 16.77 -12.03
CA LYS A 35 1.88 16.52 -12.27
C LYS A 35 2.34 15.30 -11.49
N VAL A 36 1.98 15.22 -10.22
CA VAL A 36 2.37 14.09 -9.35
C VAL A 36 1.67 12.80 -9.78
N LYS A 37 0.42 12.86 -10.26
CA LYS A 37 -0.23 11.71 -10.88
C LYS A 37 0.57 11.09 -12.03
N LYS A 38 1.14 11.93 -12.91
CA LYS A 38 2.02 11.45 -13.99
C LYS A 38 3.31 10.84 -13.45
N ILE A 39 3.88 11.41 -12.38
CA ILE A 39 5.06 10.87 -11.72
C ILE A 39 4.75 9.49 -11.08
N VAL A 40 3.57 9.30 -10.48
CA VAL A 40 3.12 8.01 -9.94
C VAL A 40 3.00 6.96 -11.03
N ILE A 41 2.38 7.30 -12.17
CA ILE A 41 2.30 6.38 -13.32
C ILE A 41 3.70 6.03 -13.82
N PHE A 42 4.57 7.03 -13.97
CA PHE A 42 5.94 6.82 -14.41
C PHE A 42 6.70 5.90 -13.44
N ALA A 43 6.59 6.12 -12.13
CA ALA A 43 7.19 5.27 -11.11
C ALA A 43 6.64 3.83 -11.18
N GLY A 44 5.34 3.66 -11.41
CA GLY A 44 4.73 2.34 -11.64
C GLY A 44 5.31 1.64 -12.86
N ILE A 45 5.49 2.35 -13.99
CA ILE A 45 6.12 1.80 -15.20
C ILE A 45 7.58 1.42 -14.93
N VAL A 46 8.34 2.27 -14.25
CA VAL A 46 9.73 1.99 -13.87
C VAL A 46 9.81 0.73 -13.00
N PHE A 47 8.90 0.59 -12.02
CA PHE A 47 8.81 -0.61 -11.19
C PHE A 47 8.49 -1.86 -12.01
N LEU A 48 7.55 -1.79 -12.97
CA LEU A 48 7.23 -2.91 -13.86
C LEU A 48 8.46 -3.35 -14.68
N LEU A 49 9.18 -2.39 -15.27
CA LEU A 49 10.38 -2.66 -16.05
C LEU A 49 11.48 -3.28 -15.17
N LEU A 50 11.66 -2.78 -13.95
CA LEU A 50 12.61 -3.33 -12.99
C LEU A 50 12.25 -4.77 -12.60
N SER A 51 10.97 -5.06 -12.34
CA SER A 51 10.49 -6.40 -12.01
C SER A 51 10.76 -7.41 -13.12
N ILE A 52 10.53 -7.03 -14.38
CA ILE A 52 10.80 -7.89 -15.54
C ILE A 52 12.30 -8.10 -15.70
N PHE A 53 13.09 -7.03 -15.57
CA PHE A 53 14.55 -7.10 -15.66
C PHE A 53 15.17 -8.03 -14.61
N ILE A 54 14.78 -7.88 -13.34
CA ILE A 54 15.25 -8.74 -12.24
C ILE A 54 14.86 -10.20 -12.50
N SER A 55 13.62 -10.45 -12.95
CA SER A 55 13.15 -11.80 -13.25
C SER A 55 13.98 -12.48 -14.36
N PHE A 56 14.41 -11.71 -15.36
CA PHE A 56 15.23 -12.22 -16.47
C PHE A 56 16.70 -12.45 -16.06
N VAL A 57 17.26 -11.56 -15.24
CA VAL A 57 18.67 -11.64 -14.81
C VAL A 57 18.90 -12.74 -13.76
N PHE A 58 17.98 -12.88 -12.80
CA PHE A 58 18.18 -13.76 -11.63
C PHE A 58 17.54 -15.15 -11.76
N ASN A 59 16.95 -15.49 -12.92
CA ASN A 59 16.50 -16.82 -13.31
C ASN A 59 15.84 -17.65 -12.18
N GLY A 60 14.93 -17.03 -11.41
CA GLY A 60 14.09 -17.70 -10.43
C GLY A 60 14.77 -18.26 -9.17
N ALA A 61 16.04 -17.93 -8.89
CA ALA A 61 16.78 -18.53 -7.77
C ALA A 61 16.32 -18.05 -6.37
N HIS A 62 15.76 -16.84 -6.29
CA HIS A 62 15.33 -16.22 -5.03
C HIS A 62 13.80 -16.26 -4.86
N ILE A 63 13.36 -16.68 -3.67
CA ILE A 63 11.93 -16.74 -3.30
C ILE A 63 11.40 -15.32 -3.07
N ILE A 64 12.22 -14.47 -2.48
CA ILE A 64 11.91 -13.08 -2.12
C ILE A 64 12.96 -12.24 -2.82
N ASP A 65 12.58 -11.35 -3.71
CA ASP A 65 13.51 -10.38 -4.30
C ASP A 65 13.51 -9.13 -3.41
N SER A 66 14.31 -9.17 -2.33
CA SER A 66 14.34 -8.11 -1.29
C SER A 66 14.58 -6.72 -1.86
N VAL A 67 15.39 -6.64 -2.93
CA VAL A 67 15.69 -5.40 -3.66
C VAL A 67 14.44 -4.85 -4.34
N GLN A 68 13.67 -5.71 -5.03
CA GLN A 68 12.46 -5.29 -5.74
C GLN A 68 11.42 -4.74 -4.75
N ILE A 69 11.17 -5.47 -3.67
CA ILE A 69 10.20 -5.08 -2.63
C ILE A 69 10.66 -3.81 -1.91
N GLY A 70 11.96 -3.66 -1.65
CA GLY A 70 12.53 -2.45 -1.07
C GLY A 70 12.30 -1.20 -1.94
N VAL A 71 12.58 -1.30 -3.24
CA VAL A 71 12.36 -0.20 -4.19
C VAL A 71 10.87 0.17 -4.29
N GLU A 72 10.00 -0.83 -4.37
CA GLU A 72 8.53 -0.63 -4.36
C GLU A 72 8.08 0.15 -3.12
N THR A 73 8.53 -0.32 -1.95
CA THR A 73 8.16 0.23 -0.66
C THR A 73 8.57 1.70 -0.55
N ILE A 74 9.77 2.06 -1.02
CA ILE A 74 10.25 3.45 -1.03
C ILE A 74 9.36 4.33 -1.91
N PHE A 75 9.04 3.89 -3.14
CA PHE A 75 8.18 4.66 -4.02
C PHE A 75 6.81 4.91 -3.39
N ILE A 76 6.16 3.86 -2.88
CA ILE A 76 4.84 3.98 -2.29
C ILE A 76 4.89 4.89 -1.06
N LEU A 77 5.88 4.74 -0.18
CA LEU A 77 6.04 5.61 0.99
C LEU A 77 6.21 7.09 0.61
N VAL A 78 7.05 7.40 -0.37
CA VAL A 78 7.25 8.78 -0.83
C VAL A 78 5.95 9.39 -1.34
N PHE A 79 5.18 8.65 -2.14
CA PHE A 79 3.88 9.13 -2.63
C PHE A 79 2.81 9.20 -1.55
N SER A 80 2.81 8.28 -0.59
CA SER A 80 1.93 8.34 0.58
C SER A 80 2.19 9.57 1.43
N PHE A 81 3.47 9.91 1.70
CA PHE A 81 3.81 11.14 2.40
C PHE A 81 3.45 12.39 1.61
N TYR A 82 3.68 12.40 0.30
CA TYR A 82 3.22 13.50 -0.55
C TYR A 82 1.70 13.67 -0.51
N TYR A 83 0.93 12.57 -0.56
CA TYR A 83 -0.53 12.62 -0.40
C TYR A 83 -0.93 13.23 0.95
N MET A 84 -0.30 12.82 2.05
CA MET A 84 -0.59 13.38 3.36
C MET A 84 -0.26 14.88 3.43
N TYR A 85 0.87 15.30 2.86
CA TYR A 85 1.24 16.71 2.72
C TYR A 85 0.21 17.51 1.92
N GLU A 86 -0.22 16.99 0.77
CA GLU A 86 -1.24 17.62 -0.08
C GLU A 86 -2.56 17.80 0.66
N ARG A 87 -2.98 16.80 1.46
CA ARG A 87 -4.22 16.88 2.24
C ARG A 87 -4.13 17.77 3.47
N MET A 88 -2.97 17.84 4.13
CA MET A 88 -2.78 18.73 5.27
C MET A 88 -2.74 20.22 4.87
N ASN A 89 -2.25 20.51 3.67
CA ASN A 89 -2.21 21.88 3.15
C ASN A 89 -3.52 22.32 2.48
N ASP A 90 -4.46 21.42 2.26
CA ASP A 90 -5.76 21.74 1.68
C ASP A 90 -6.73 22.21 2.78
N THR A 91 -6.84 23.53 2.95
CA THR A 91 -7.73 24.17 3.92
C THR A 91 -9.22 24.07 3.56
N SER A 92 -9.57 23.52 2.38
CA SER A 92 -10.97 23.38 1.95
C SER A 92 -11.70 22.23 2.65
N THR A 93 -10.98 21.23 3.16
CA THR A 93 -11.57 20.14 3.92
C THR A 93 -11.52 20.44 5.42
N LEU A 94 -12.70 20.70 6.00
CA LEU A 94 -12.85 21.09 7.42
C LEU A 94 -12.20 20.08 8.39
N TYR A 95 -12.09 18.79 8.00
CA TYR A 95 -11.43 17.74 8.79
C TYR A 95 -10.79 16.67 7.89
N VAL A 96 -9.47 16.74 7.65
CA VAL A 96 -8.72 15.76 6.84
C VAL A 96 -8.88 14.32 7.38
N TYR A 97 -8.85 14.16 8.70
CA TYR A 97 -9.03 12.88 9.40
C TYR A 97 -10.44 12.29 9.28
N SER A 98 -11.42 13.05 8.78
CA SER A 98 -12.76 12.51 8.53
C SER A 98 -12.81 11.63 7.28
N THR A 99 -11.86 11.81 6.35
CA THR A 99 -11.85 11.19 5.02
C THR A 99 -11.32 9.75 5.06
N PHE A 100 -12.02 8.84 4.36
CA PHE A 100 -11.64 7.43 4.18
C PHE A 100 -10.16 7.28 3.79
N SER A 101 -9.75 8.04 2.79
CA SER A 101 -8.44 7.95 2.14
C SER A 101 -7.28 8.24 3.09
N PHE A 102 -7.48 9.11 4.10
CA PHE A 102 -6.44 9.45 5.07
C PHE A 102 -6.03 8.25 5.95
N TRP A 103 -7.01 7.54 6.50
CA TRP A 103 -6.76 6.37 7.34
C TRP A 103 -6.18 5.20 6.55
N THR A 104 -6.64 5.03 5.31
CA THR A 104 -6.11 4.00 4.41
C THR A 104 -4.64 4.27 4.08
N VAL A 105 -4.27 5.50 3.72
CA VAL A 105 -2.86 5.85 3.46
C VAL A 105 -2.02 5.73 4.74
N THR A 106 -2.56 6.10 5.89
CA THR A 106 -1.88 5.93 7.19
C THR A 106 -1.59 4.45 7.48
N GLY A 107 -2.56 3.57 7.24
CA GLY A 107 -2.39 2.11 7.36
C GLY A 107 -1.33 1.57 6.39
N MET A 108 -1.29 2.06 5.15
CA MET A 108 -0.24 1.72 4.18
C MET A 108 1.14 2.15 4.67
N VAL A 109 1.29 3.39 5.16
CA VAL A 109 2.56 3.90 5.70
C VAL A 109 3.04 3.06 6.87
N LEU A 110 2.16 2.74 7.83
CA LEU A 110 2.52 1.92 8.99
C LEU A 110 2.94 0.51 8.58
N TYR A 111 2.20 -0.14 7.68
CA TYR A 111 2.52 -1.47 7.19
C TYR A 111 3.86 -1.50 6.45
N LEU A 112 4.03 -0.58 5.50
CA LEU A 112 5.20 -0.51 4.64
C LEU A 112 6.45 -0.12 5.42
N SER A 113 6.40 0.94 6.23
CA SER A 113 7.55 1.39 7.01
C SER A 113 7.98 0.37 8.07
N GLY A 114 7.04 -0.29 8.74
CA GLY A 114 7.36 -1.30 9.74
C GLY A 114 7.88 -2.60 9.14
N SER A 115 7.43 -2.97 7.94
CA SER A 115 7.87 -4.20 7.26
C SER A 115 9.11 -3.97 6.38
N PHE A 116 9.44 -2.71 6.06
CA PHE A 116 10.51 -2.32 5.16
C PHE A 116 11.86 -2.96 5.52
N PHE A 117 12.28 -2.86 6.78
CA PHE A 117 13.55 -3.42 7.22
C PHE A 117 13.57 -4.95 7.11
N ILE A 118 12.45 -5.60 7.42
CA ILE A 118 12.32 -7.06 7.32
C ILE A 118 12.44 -7.49 5.85
N TYR A 119 11.80 -6.75 4.94
CA TYR A 119 11.87 -7.05 3.51
C TYR A 119 13.26 -6.86 2.93
N ILE A 120 14.00 -5.81 3.29
CA ILE A 120 15.37 -5.61 2.79
C ILE A 120 16.33 -6.66 3.33
N PHE A 121 16.19 -7.08 4.59
CA PHE A 121 17.07 -8.08 5.20
C PHE A 121 16.62 -9.53 4.97
N ALA A 122 15.48 -9.77 4.32
CA ALA A 122 14.91 -11.10 4.15
C ALA A 122 15.88 -12.08 3.47
N ASP A 123 16.62 -11.63 2.45
CA ASP A 123 17.62 -12.47 1.76
C ASP A 123 18.91 -12.70 2.56
N SER A 124 19.20 -11.84 3.54
CA SER A 124 20.41 -11.94 4.37
C SER A 124 20.21 -12.83 5.60
N LEU A 125 18.96 -13.20 5.93
CA LEU A 125 18.63 -13.98 7.11
C LEU A 125 18.73 -15.49 6.85
N PRO A 126 19.23 -16.29 7.82
CA PRO A 126 19.15 -17.73 7.75
C PRO A 126 17.69 -18.18 7.63
N LYS A 127 17.41 -19.10 6.68
CA LYS A 127 16.04 -19.59 6.40
C LYS A 127 15.30 -20.12 7.65
N ALA A 128 16.03 -20.59 8.66
CA ALA A 128 15.48 -21.08 9.92
C ALA A 128 14.89 -19.95 10.80
N ASP A 129 15.36 -18.72 10.64
CA ASP A 129 14.95 -17.58 11.47
C ASP A 129 13.97 -16.64 10.77
N VAL A 130 13.77 -16.76 9.46
CA VAL A 130 12.84 -15.93 8.67
C VAL A 130 11.43 -15.91 9.27
N HIS A 131 10.93 -17.05 9.75
CA HIS A 131 9.61 -17.15 10.37
C HIS A 131 9.46 -16.31 11.64
N LYS A 132 10.54 -16.10 12.41
CA LYS A 132 10.52 -15.29 13.63
C LYS A 132 10.30 -13.81 13.32
N TYR A 133 10.86 -13.32 12.22
CA TYR A 133 10.72 -11.93 11.81
C TYR A 133 9.42 -11.67 11.04
N TRP A 134 8.90 -12.69 10.35
CA TRP A 134 7.63 -12.59 9.61
C TRP A 134 6.42 -12.30 10.52
N ILE A 135 6.51 -12.58 11.82
CA ILE A 135 5.45 -12.25 12.77
C ILE A 135 5.20 -10.74 12.87
N VAL A 136 6.25 -9.93 12.71
CA VAL A 136 6.13 -8.48 12.74
C VAL A 136 5.38 -7.99 11.50
N THR A 137 5.70 -8.52 10.33
CA THR A 137 4.95 -8.27 9.08
C THR A 137 3.48 -8.67 9.22
N ASN A 138 3.19 -9.80 9.88
CA ASN A 138 1.81 -10.23 10.15
C ASN A 138 1.07 -9.25 11.08
N ILE A 139 1.69 -8.80 12.17
CA ILE A 139 1.11 -7.82 13.10
C ILE A 139 0.80 -6.51 12.35
N LEU A 140 1.73 -6.04 11.52
CA LEU A 140 1.55 -4.84 10.72
C LEU A 140 0.45 -5.01 9.66
N SER A 141 0.31 -6.20 9.08
CA SER A 141 -0.79 -6.53 8.17
C SER A 141 -2.14 -6.56 8.89
N ILE A 142 -2.19 -7.06 10.13
CA ILE A 142 -3.39 -6.98 10.98
C ILE A 142 -3.73 -5.52 11.28
N LEU A 143 -2.75 -4.69 11.63
CA LEU A 143 -2.97 -3.26 11.84
C LEU A 143 -3.49 -2.57 10.58
N LYS A 144 -2.91 -2.85 9.41
CA LYS A 144 -3.43 -2.39 8.11
C LYS A 144 -4.91 -2.73 7.97
N ASN A 145 -5.27 -4.00 8.16
CA ASN A 145 -6.64 -4.47 8.02
C ASN A 145 -7.58 -3.83 9.05
N LEU A 146 -7.09 -3.55 10.27
CA LEU A 146 -7.85 -2.85 11.31
C LEU A 146 -8.17 -1.41 10.91
N PHE A 147 -7.23 -0.70 10.29
CA PHE A 147 -7.52 0.62 9.72
C PHE A 147 -8.53 0.53 8.57
N PHE A 148 -8.48 -0.50 7.73
CA PHE A 148 -9.47 -0.71 6.67
C PHE A 148 -10.89 -0.99 7.22
N THR A 149 -11.03 -1.71 8.33
CA THR A 149 -12.34 -2.04 8.91
C THR A 149 -12.97 -0.86 9.66
N ILE A 150 -12.19 -0.11 10.45
CA ILE A 150 -12.67 1.10 11.16
C ILE A 150 -13.31 2.07 10.17
N VAL A 151 -12.77 2.16 8.96
CA VAL A 151 -13.25 3.08 7.95
C VAL A 151 -14.58 2.61 7.34
N ASN A 152 -14.77 1.31 7.12
CA ASN A 152 -16.04 0.74 6.62
C ASN A 152 -17.18 0.79 7.66
N SER A 153 -16.87 1.05 8.94
CA SER A 153 -17.86 1.06 10.01
C SER A 153 -18.53 2.43 10.22
N LYS A 154 -18.09 3.50 9.54
CA LYS A 154 -18.77 4.81 9.66
C LYS A 154 -20.14 4.74 8.96
N PRO A 155 -21.25 4.99 9.67
CA PRO A 155 -22.56 4.97 9.06
C PRO A 155 -22.66 6.09 8.02
N THR A 156 -22.93 5.71 6.76
CA THR A 156 -23.29 6.64 5.70
C THR A 156 -24.58 7.32 6.13
N LYS A 157 -24.50 8.56 6.63
CA LYS A 157 -25.70 9.35 6.94
C LYS A 157 -26.38 9.67 5.61
N LYS A 158 -27.36 8.85 5.20
CA LYS A 158 -28.28 9.18 4.12
C LYS A 158 -29.10 10.37 4.62
N ILE A 159 -28.82 11.57 4.12
CA ILE A 159 -29.71 12.72 4.29
C ILE A 159 -30.98 12.34 3.51
N SER A 160 -32.08 12.06 4.23
CA SER A 160 -33.37 11.77 3.61
C SER A 160 -34.01 13.08 3.16
N LEU A 161 -34.68 13.05 2.01
CA LEU A 161 -35.37 14.20 1.42
C LEU A 161 -36.43 14.84 2.36
N SER A 162 -36.86 14.13 3.41
CA SER A 162 -37.73 14.65 4.47
C SER A 162 -37.13 15.82 5.26
N ASP A 163 -35.80 15.91 5.35
CA ASP A 163 -35.14 16.96 6.13
C ASP A 163 -35.18 18.32 5.41
N TYR A 164 -35.36 18.32 4.08
CA TYR A 164 -35.52 19.53 3.28
C TYR A 164 -36.91 20.14 3.41
N GLU A 165 -37.97 19.31 3.43
CA GLU A 165 -39.36 19.78 3.53
C GLU A 165 -39.64 20.49 4.86
N LEU A 166 -39.03 20.04 5.96
CA LEU A 166 -39.15 20.67 7.27
C LEU A 166 -38.38 21.99 7.39
N SER A 167 -37.34 22.19 6.58
CA SER A 167 -36.56 23.44 6.55
C SER A 167 -37.22 24.55 5.71
N SER A 168 -38.08 24.17 4.75
CA SER A 168 -38.84 25.12 3.93
C SER A 168 -40.15 25.60 4.56
N LEU A 169 -40.52 25.04 5.73
CA LEU A 169 -41.76 25.35 6.46
C LEU A 169 -41.53 26.23 7.71
N ASN A 170 -40.30 26.63 7.99
CA ASN A 170 -39.92 27.62 9.01
C ASN A 170 -39.20 28.81 8.35
#